data_AF-A0A3S5CLN2-F1
#
_entry.id   AF-A0A3S5CLN2-F1
#
_cell.length_a   1.000
_cell.length_b   1.000
_cell.length_c   1.000
_cell.angle_alpha   90.00
_cell.angle_beta   90.00
_cell.angle_gamma   90.00
#
_symmetry.space_group_name_H-M   'P 1'
#
loop_
_entity.id
_entity.type
_entity.pdbx_description
1 polymer ?
#
loop_
_entity_poly.entity_id
_entity_poly.type
_entity_poly.pdbx_seq_one_letter_code
_entity_poly.pdbx_strand_id
1 'polypeptide(L)' 'MEYRTKWTGKPPFSYATLICLAMTELGKPKVTLSDIYGWITDNFAYYRHTDSSWQVGSFTFKFLLLP' A
#
# COMPACT_ATOMS: atom_id res chain seq x y z
N MET A 1 7.74 -9.12 12.31
CA MET A 1 6.35 -9.02 11.79
C MET A 1 5.44 -8.11 12.62
N GLU A 2 5.97 -7.35 13.60
CA GLU A 2 5.14 -6.51 14.47
C GLU A 2 4.45 -5.32 13.77
N TYR A 3 4.92 -4.92 12.60
CA TYR A 3 4.37 -3.77 11.86
C TYR A 3 2.99 -4.03 11.23
N ARG A 4 2.56 -5.29 11.08
CA ARG A 4 1.23 -5.63 10.54
C ARG A 4 0.14 -5.34 11.57
N THR A 5 0.45 -5.57 12.85
CA THR A 5 -0.50 -5.48 13.97
C THR A 5 -0.32 -4.22 14.81
N LYS A 6 0.87 -3.60 14.84
CA LYS A 6 1.10 -2.35 15.56
C LYS A 6 0.75 -1.13 14.71
N TRP A 7 -0.13 -0.28 15.26
CA TRP A 7 -0.39 1.07 14.74
C TRP A 7 0.78 2.03 14.98
N THR A 8 1.73 1.70 15.86
CA THR A 8 2.64 2.67 16.49
C THR A 8 3.72 3.29 15.59
N GLY A 9 3.66 3.12 14.28
CA GLY A 9 4.52 3.87 13.36
C GLY A 9 4.39 3.45 11.90
N LYS A 10 4.78 4.37 11.01
CA LYS A 10 4.93 4.08 9.58
C LYS A 10 5.88 2.89 9.40
N PRO A 11 5.52 1.87 8.60
CA PRO A 11 6.39 0.73 8.39
C PRO A 11 7.72 1.15 7.76
N PRO A 12 8.85 0.49 8.08
CA PRO A 12 10.15 0.73 7.44
C PRO A 12 10.21 0.09 6.05
N PHE A 13 9.14 0.20 5.27
CA PHE A 13 9.04 -0.33 3.92
C PHE A 13 8.82 0.79 2.92
N SER A 14 9.56 0.71 1.82
CA SER A 14 9.33 1.54 0.65
C SER A 14 8.02 1.14 -0.03
N TYR A 15 7.39 2.09 -0.74
CA TYR A 15 6.17 1.82 -1.50
C TYR A 15 6.34 0.67 -2.50
N ALA A 16 7.53 0.56 -3.13
CA ALA A 16 7.86 -0.54 -4.03
C ALA A 16 7.79 -1.92 -3.34
N THR A 17 8.23 -2.02 -2.09
CA THR A 17 8.13 -3.25 -1.29
C THR A 17 6.68 -3.58 -0.98
N LEU A 18 5.87 -2.57 -0.61
CA LEU A 18 4.44 -2.77 -0.37
C LEU A 18 3.71 -3.24 -1.63
N ILE A 19 4.02 -2.66 -2.79
CA ILE A 19 3.46 -3.07 -4.08
C ILE A 19 3.87 -4.50 -4.42
N CYS A 20 5.15 -4.86 -4.26
CA CYS A 20 5.63 -6.21 -4.51
C CYS A 20 4.93 -7.24 -3.62
N LEU A 21 4.80 -6.95 -2.33
CA LEU A 21 4.08 -7.81 -1.39
C LEU A 21 2.60 -7.96 -1.77
N ALA A 22 1.92 -6.86 -2.10
CA ALA A 22 0.55 -6.89 -2.57
C ALA A 22 0.41 -7.74 -3.86
N MET A 23 1.33 -7.60 -4.81
CA MET A 23 1.37 -8.40 -6.04
C MET A 23 1.52 -9.89 -5.74
N THR A 24 2.44 -10.26 -4.85
CA THR A 24 2.66 -11.65 -4.45
C THR A 24 1.43 -12.24 -3.77
N GLU A 25 0.81 -11.51 -2.84
CA GLU A 25 -0.34 -11.97 -2.07
C GLU A 25 -1.63 -12.03 -2.90
N LEU A 26 -1.83 -11.07 -3.80
CA LEU A 26 -3.00 -11.06 -4.69
C LEU A 26 -2.89 -12.11 -5.79
N GLY A 27 -1.69 -12.64 -6.07
CA GLY A 27 -1.46 -13.68 -7.07
C GLY A 27 -1.84 -13.27 -8.50
N LYS A 28 -1.98 -11.95 -8.76
CA LYS A 28 -2.41 -11.41 -10.05
C LYS A 28 -1.23 -10.77 -10.78
N PRO A 29 -1.06 -11.03 -12.09
CA PRO A 29 0.01 -10.40 -12.89
C PRO A 29 -0.22 -8.89 -13.09
N LYS A 30 -1.47 -8.42 -12.92
CA LYS A 30 -1.84 -7.01 -12.90
C LYS A 30 -2.70 -6.75 -11.68
N VAL A 31 -2.24 -5.85 -10.83
CA VAL A 31 -2.97 -5.37 -9.65
C VAL A 31 -3.26 -3.90 -9.84
N THR A 32 -4.49 -3.49 -9.52
CA THR A 32 -4.86 -2.09 -9.60
C THR A 32 -4.37 -1.34 -8.37
N LEU A 33 -4.25 -0.02 -8.46
CA LEU A 33 -3.94 0.82 -7.31
C LEU A 33 -4.96 0.61 -6.18
N SER A 34 -6.24 0.45 -6.51
CA SER A 34 -7.30 0.19 -5.54
C SER A 34 -7.09 -1.14 -4.80
N ASP A 35 -6.69 -2.21 -5.52
CA ASP A 35 -6.34 -3.49 -4.89
C ASP A 35 -5.13 -3.36 -3.95
N ILE A 36 -4.09 -2.63 -4.38
CA ILE A 36 -2.88 -2.40 -3.57
C ILE A 36 -3.24 -1.59 -2.32
N TYR A 37 -4.04 -0.53 -2.46
CA TYR A 37 -4.50 0.27 -1.34
C TYR A 37 -5.34 -0.55 -0.36
N GLY A 38 -6.26 -1.40 -0.85
CA GLY A 38 -7.06 -2.30 -0.03
C GLY A 38 -6.20 -3.33 0.71
N TRP A 39 -5.21 -3.91 0.03
CA TRP A 39 -4.29 -4.85 0.66
C TRP A 39 -3.44 -4.17 1.75
N ILE A 40 -2.94 -2.95 1.51
CA ILE A 40 -2.14 -2.19 2.47
C ILE A 40 -2.97 -1.84 3.72
N THR A 41 -4.20 -1.35 3.57
CA THR A 41 -5.06 -1.03 4.74
C THR A 41 -5.48 -2.26 5.52
N ASP A 42 -5.65 -3.40 4.85
CA ASP A 42 -5.97 -4.67 5.48
C ASP A 42 -4.76 -5.24 6.26
N ASN A 43 -3.56 -5.17 5.68
CA ASN A 43 -2.35 -5.76 6.25
C ASN A 43 -1.64 -4.88 7.28
N PHE A 44 -1.88 -3.56 7.27
CA PHE A 44 -1.17 -2.60 8.12
C PHE A 44 -2.17 -1.69 8.82
N ALA A 45 -2.37 -1.94 10.12
CA ALA A 45 -3.28 -1.16 10.96
C ALA A 45 -3.00 0.35 10.95
N TYR A 46 -1.74 0.75 10.75
CA TYR A 46 -1.36 2.16 10.58
C TYR A 46 -2.13 2.85 9.44
N TYR A 47 -2.27 2.20 8.29
CA TYR A 47 -2.93 2.75 7.10
C TYR A 47 -4.46 2.64 7.14
N ARG A 48 -5.01 1.78 8.01
CA ARG A 48 -6.47 1.58 8.16
C ARG A 48 -7.19 2.79 8.71
N HIS A 49 -6.51 3.58 9.54
CA HIS A 49 -7.13 4.65 10.30
C HIS A 49 -6.42 6.00 10.19
N THR A 50 -5.28 6.05 9.48
CA THR A 50 -4.73 7.34 9.06
C THR A 50 -5.61 7.87 7.93
N ASP A 51 -6.03 9.13 8.05
CA ASP A 51 -6.72 9.87 7.00
C ASP A 51 -6.06 9.63 5.64
N SER A 52 -6.88 9.58 4.58
CA SER A 52 -6.51 9.26 3.20
C SER A 52 -5.35 10.10 2.62
N SER A 53 -4.79 11.04 3.36
CA SER A 53 -3.51 11.71 3.13
C SER A 53 -2.37 10.77 2.70
N TRP A 54 -2.36 9.51 3.15
CA TRP A 54 -1.36 8.52 2.71
C TRP A 54 -1.70 7.87 1.36
N GLN A 55 -2.99 7.80 1.02
CA GLN A 55 -3.49 7.45 -0.31
C GLN A 55 -3.40 8.71 -1.14
N VAL A 56 -2.21 9.00 -1.66
CA VAL A 56 -1.94 10.16 -2.52
C VAL A 56 -3.10 10.30 -3.54
N GLY A 57 -4.00 11.24 -3.27
CA GLY A 57 -5.38 11.14 -3.74
C GLY A 57 -5.45 11.19 -5.25
N SER A 58 -5.66 10.04 -5.89
CA SER A 58 -6.03 9.79 -7.29
C SER A 58 -5.34 10.57 -8.43
N PHE A 59 -4.37 11.45 -8.15
CA PHE A 59 -3.79 12.39 -9.13
C PHE A 59 -2.27 12.31 -9.22
N THR A 60 -1.57 11.67 -8.29
CA THR A 60 -0.09 11.76 -8.24
C THR A 60 0.64 10.51 -8.77
N PHE A 61 0.03 9.32 -8.79
CA PHE A 61 0.72 8.13 -9.30
C PHE A 61 0.71 7.97 -10.82
N LYS A 62 0.16 8.94 -11.55
CA LYS A 62 0.34 9.04 -13.01
C LYS A 62 1.80 9.34 -13.41
N PHE A 63 2.67 9.67 -12.45
CA PHE A 63 4.06 10.06 -12.69
C PHE A 63 5.11 8.94 -12.58
N LEU A 64 4.75 7.73 -12.16
CA LEU A 64 5.72 6.63 -11.94
C LEU A 64 5.49 5.39 -12.81
N LEU A 65 4.45 5.38 -13.63
CA LEU A 65 4.04 4.24 -14.47
C LEU A 65 3.50 4.67 -15.84
N LEU A 66 4.17 5.63 -16.47
CA LEU A 66 4.09 5.84 -17.92
C LEU A 66 5.51 5.73 -18.49
N PRO A 67 5.68 5.19 -19.71
CA PRO A 67 6.99 4.87 -20.30
C PRO A 67 7.91 6.08 -20.42
#